data_AF-A0A2N0V0Q2-F1
#
_entry.id   AF-A0A2N0V0Q2-F1
#
_cell.length_a   1.000
_cell.length_b   1.000
_cell.length_c   1.000
_cell.angle_alpha   90.00
_cell.angle_beta   90.00
_cell.angle_gamma   90.00
#
_symmetry.space_group_name_H-M   'P 1'
#
loop_
_entity.id
_entity.type
_entity.pdbx_description
1 polymer ?
#
loop_
_entity_poly.entity_id
_entity_poly.type
_entity_poly.pdbx_seq_one_letter_code
_entity_poly.pdbx_strand_id
1 'polypeptide(L)'
;MTNFFMIPNEVFDLQLKPAQFAVLCYIMRCCDKSNTCYPSMRKIAESCSISETTARKTIYELCERNIISKAGGFAIGKFGKIQSAPYVYSVNPDFFDEGFARENLIASFA
;
A
#
# COMPACT_ATOMS: atom_id res chain seq x y z
N MET A 1 -9.24 -24.87 0.91
CA MET A 1 -9.04 -23.58 1.61
C MET A 1 -8.34 -22.64 0.65
N THR A 2 -9.01 -21.64 0.09
CA THR A 2 -8.46 -20.83 -1.03
C THR A 2 -8.72 -19.33 -0.84
N ASN A 3 -8.38 -18.80 0.35
CA ASN A 3 -8.50 -17.36 0.65
C ASN A 3 -7.31 -16.92 1.53
N PHE A 4 -6.09 -17.10 1.03
CA PHE A 4 -4.88 -16.58 1.66
C PHE A 4 -4.09 -15.76 0.64
N PHE A 5 -3.27 -14.86 1.16
CA PHE A 5 -2.27 -14.11 0.39
C PHE A 5 -0.90 -14.40 1.01
N MET A 6 0.16 -14.28 0.22
CA MET A 6 1.52 -14.56 0.66
C MET A 6 2.26 -13.26 0.96
N ILE A 7 3.15 -13.32 1.95
CA ILE A 7 4.05 -12.23 2.34
C ILE A 7 5.43 -12.85 2.54
N PRO A 8 6.51 -12.26 1.99
CA PRO A 8 7.86 -12.74 2.27
C PRO A 8 8.23 -12.52 3.74
N ASN A 9 9.02 -13.43 4.32
CA ASN A 9 9.46 -13.32 5.72
C ASN A 9 10.30 -12.06 5.98
N GLU A 10 10.99 -11.57 4.95
CA GLU A 10 11.79 -10.34 4.96
C GLU A 10 10.97 -9.10 5.31
N VAL A 11 9.63 -9.17 5.29
CA VAL A 11 8.76 -8.10 5.80
C VAL A 11 9.07 -7.72 7.26
N PHE A 12 9.60 -8.64 8.05
CA PHE A 12 10.03 -8.36 9.42
C PHE A 12 11.32 -7.53 9.49
N ASP A 13 12.14 -7.56 8.44
CA ASP A 13 13.36 -6.76 8.32
C ASP A 13 13.05 -5.30 7.94
N LEU A 14 11.83 -5.03 7.42
CA LEU A 14 11.37 -3.67 7.12
C LEU A 14 11.08 -2.83 8.38
N GLN A 15 11.04 -3.42 9.58
CA GLN A 15 10.73 -2.73 10.84
C GLN A 15 9.44 -1.88 10.77
N LEU A 16 8.40 -2.40 10.11
CA LEU A 16 7.11 -1.72 9.99
C LEU A 16 6.42 -1.61 11.35
N LYS A 17 5.79 -0.47 11.60
CA LYS A 17 4.87 -0.31 12.74
C LYS A 17 3.65 -1.23 12.55
N PRO A 18 2.95 -1.65 13.63
CA PRO A 18 1.78 -2.52 13.51
C PRO A 18 0.70 -2.01 12.53
N ALA A 19 0.43 -0.70 12.53
CA ALA A 19 -0.51 -0.09 11.59
C ALA A 19 -0.02 -0.15 10.13
N GLN A 20 1.27 0.08 9.89
CA GLN A 20 1.88 -0.04 8.57
C GLN A 20 1.82 -1.47 8.05
N PHE A 21 2.14 -2.44 8.90
CA PHE A 21 2.04 -3.85 8.57
C PHE A 21 0.59 -4.26 8.24
N ALA A 22 -0.39 -3.85 9.06
CA ALA A 22 -1.80 -4.15 8.80
C ALA A 22 -2.29 -3.56 7.47
N VAL A 23 -1.92 -2.32 7.16
CA VAL A 23 -2.27 -1.66 5.89
C VAL A 23 -1.61 -2.36 4.71
N LEU A 24 -0.32 -2.70 4.79
CA LEU A 24 0.39 -3.45 3.75
C LEU A 24 -0.28 -4.80 3.47
N CYS A 25 -0.57 -5.56 4.52
CA CYS A 25 -1.30 -6.82 4.43
C CYS A 25 -2.68 -6.66 3.76
N TYR A 26 -3.41 -5.61 4.13
CA TYR A 26 -4.71 -5.33 3.54
C TYR A 26 -4.62 -4.99 2.04
N ILE A 27 -3.66 -4.15 1.65
CA ILE A 27 -3.40 -3.82 0.25
C ILE A 27 -3.05 -5.08 -0.55
N MET A 28 -2.12 -5.91 -0.06
CA MET A 28 -1.77 -7.19 -0.71
C MET A 28 -2.96 -8.14 -0.85
N ARG A 29 -3.80 -8.23 0.18
CA ARG A 29 -5.04 -9.01 0.11
C ARG A 29 -5.99 -8.49 -0.98
N CYS A 30 -6.02 -7.18 -1.21
CA CYS A 30 -6.91 -6.54 -2.18
C CYS A 30 -6.35 -6.53 -3.61
N CYS A 31 -5.03 -6.66 -3.79
CA CYS A 31 -4.41 -6.73 -5.11
C CYS A 31 -4.92 -7.95 -5.88
N ASP A 32 -5.30 -7.72 -7.13
CA ASP A 32 -5.72 -8.76 -8.06
C ASP A 32 -4.53 -9.26 -8.91
N LYS A 33 -4.81 -9.97 -10.02
CA LYS A 33 -3.78 -10.46 -10.95
C LYS A 33 -2.94 -9.35 -11.60
N SER A 34 -3.40 -8.11 -11.57
CA SER A 34 -2.69 -6.94 -12.09
C SER A 34 -1.77 -6.27 -11.07
N ASN A 35 -1.65 -6.83 -9.85
CA ASN A 35 -0.95 -6.24 -8.71
C ASN A 35 -1.48 -4.85 -8.30
N THR A 36 -2.69 -4.48 -8.74
CA THR A 36 -3.33 -3.22 -8.37
C THR A 36 -4.61 -3.44 -7.57
N CYS A 37 -4.98 -2.46 -6.76
CA CYS A 37 -6.26 -2.42 -6.06
C CYS A 37 -6.75 -0.99 -5.85
N TYR A 38 -8.04 -0.83 -5.57
CA TYR A 38 -8.69 0.49 -5.45
C TYR A 38 -9.56 0.63 -4.19
N PRO A 39 -9.14 0.14 -3.00
CA PRO A 39 -9.90 0.33 -1.78
C PRO A 39 -10.03 1.82 -1.43
N SER A 40 -11.19 2.22 -0.93
CA SER A 40 -11.36 3.58 -0.39
C SER A 40 -10.61 3.74 0.93
N MET A 41 -10.21 4.96 1.26
CA MET A 41 -9.53 5.25 2.53
C MET A 41 -10.34 4.78 3.75
N ARG A 42 -11.66 4.96 3.70
CA ARG A 42 -12.59 4.46 4.72
C ARG A 42 -12.51 2.94 4.86
N LYS A 43 -12.50 2.19 3.74
CA LYS A 43 -12.41 0.73 3.74
C LYS A 43 -11.08 0.23 4.31
N ILE A 44 -9.98 0.93 4.01
CA ILE A 44 -8.64 0.66 4.59
C ILE A 44 -8.68 0.85 6.10
N ALA A 45 -9.18 2.00 6.56
CA ALA A 45 -9.31 2.35 7.97
C ALA A 45 -10.15 1.32 8.75
N GLU A 46 -11.33 0.98 8.24
CA GLU A 46 -12.22 -0.04 8.83
C GLU A 46 -11.54 -1.42 8.89
N SER A 47 -10.92 -1.85 7.79
CA SER A 47 -10.31 -3.19 7.72
C SER A 47 -9.06 -3.32 8.59
N CYS A 48 -8.34 -2.21 8.81
CA CYS A 48 -7.16 -2.17 9.66
C CYS A 48 -7.46 -1.72 11.10
N SER A 49 -8.73 -1.43 11.44
CA SER A 49 -9.15 -0.94 12.76
C SER A 49 -8.38 0.31 13.22
N ILE A 50 -8.19 1.27 12.32
CA ILE A 50 -7.51 2.56 12.56
C ILE A 50 -8.38 3.71 12.08
N SER A 51 -8.06 4.95 12.48
CA SER A 51 -8.74 6.13 11.94
C SER A 51 -8.37 6.39 10.47
N GLU A 52 -9.23 7.08 9.71
CA GLU A 52 -8.89 7.51 8.34
C GLU A 52 -7.64 8.41 8.31
N THR A 53 -7.44 9.26 9.31
CA THR A 53 -6.26 10.11 9.42
C THR A 53 -5.00 9.27 9.57
N THR A 54 -5.05 8.25 10.43
CA THR A 54 -3.95 7.29 10.61
C THR A 54 -3.72 6.51 9.31
N ALA A 55 -4.77 6.02 8.65
CA ALA A 55 -4.64 5.29 7.39
C ALA A 55 -3.96 6.14 6.31
N ARG A 56 -4.34 7.42 6.15
CA ARG A 56 -3.69 8.35 5.21
C ARG A 56 -2.21 8.52 5.51
N LYS A 57 -1.86 8.75 6.78
CA LYS A 57 -0.47 8.90 7.23
C LYS A 57 0.32 7.61 6.97
N THR A 58 -0.24 6.47 7.30
CA THR A 58 0.39 5.15 7.09
C THR A 58 0.63 4.86 5.61
N ILE A 59 -0.34 5.13 4.75
CA ILE A 59 -0.16 5.02 3.29
C ILE A 59 0.97 5.93 2.81
N TYR A 60 1.02 7.18 3.29
CA TYR A 60 2.11 8.11 2.95
C TYR A 60 3.47 7.54 3.38
N GLU A 61 3.61 7.10 4.63
CA GLU A 61 4.87 6.52 5.14
C GLU A 61 5.32 5.27 4.34
N LEU A 62 4.38 4.43 3.89
CA LEU A 62 4.68 3.27 3.04
C LEU A 62 5.08 3.67 1.61
N CYS A 63 4.52 4.77 1.07
CA CYS A 63 4.89 5.32 -0.23
C CYS A 63 6.27 5.96 -0.21
N GLU A 64 6.59 6.74 0.84
CA GLU A 64 7.93 7.35 1.01
C GLU A 64 9.03 6.30 1.03
N ARG A 65 8.72 5.14 1.62
CA ARG A 65 9.62 3.98 1.63
C ARG A 65 9.57 3.18 0.34
N ASN A 66 8.86 3.57 -0.72
CA ASN A 66 8.73 2.77 -1.94
C ASN A 66 8.26 1.32 -1.72
N ILE A 67 7.53 1.03 -0.65
CA ILE A 67 6.98 -0.33 -0.39
C ILE A 67 5.67 -0.51 -1.17
N ILE A 68 4.87 0.55 -1.21
CA ILE A 68 3.66 0.62 -2.04
C ILE A 68 3.72 1.87 -2.91
N SER A 69 2.94 1.86 -3.98
CA SER A 69 2.67 3.03 -4.81
C SER A 69 1.20 3.43 -4.71
N LYS A 70 0.95 4.73 -4.82
CA LYS A 70 -0.39 5.33 -4.88
C LYS A 70 -0.50 6.23 -6.10
N ALA A 71 -1.42 5.93 -7.01
CA ALA A 71 -1.68 6.69 -8.22
C ALA A 71 -3.13 7.20 -8.29
N GLY A 72 -3.37 8.21 -9.12
CA GLY A 72 -4.72 8.74 -9.38
C GLY A 72 -5.19 9.78 -8.35
N GLY A 73 -6.47 9.71 -7.98
CA GLY A 73 -7.16 10.73 -7.18
C GLY A 73 -7.95 11.73 -8.01
N PHE A 74 -7.58 11.90 -9.29
CA PHE A 74 -8.26 12.78 -10.23
C PHE A 74 -8.27 12.16 -11.63
N ALA A 75 -9.38 12.31 -12.34
CA ALA A 75 -9.53 11.90 -13.74
C ALA A 75 -10.09 13.05 -14.58
N ILE A 76 -9.69 13.10 -15.85
CA ILE A 76 -10.27 14.05 -16.81
C ILE A 76 -11.62 13.49 -17.26
N GLY A 77 -12.70 14.13 -16.82
CA GLY A 77 -14.05 13.81 -17.21
C GLY A 77 -14.41 14.30 -18.61
N LYS A 78 -15.61 13.92 -19.06
CA LYS A 78 -16.18 14.42 -20.32
C LYS A 78 -16.19 15.95 -20.31
N PHE A 79 -15.73 16.56 -21.41
CA PHE A 79 -15.55 18.03 -21.56
C PHE A 79 -14.38 18.65 -20.76
N GLY A 80 -13.36 17.87 -20.38
CA GLY A 80 -12.13 18.42 -19.78
C GLY A 80 -12.27 18.82 -18.30
N LYS A 81 -13.39 18.48 -17.64
CA LYS A 81 -13.59 18.76 -16.21
C LYS A 81 -12.83 17.76 -15.36
N ILE A 82 -12.03 18.23 -14.42
CA ILE A 82 -11.36 17.38 -13.43
C ILE A 82 -12.41 16.82 -12.47
N GLN A 83 -12.46 15.50 -12.32
CA GLN A 83 -13.35 14.80 -11.38
C GLN A 83 -12.53 14.00 -10.39
N SER A 84 -13.03 13.85 -9.16
CA SER A 84 -12.40 12.98 -8.16
C SER A 84 -12.53 11.53 -8.62
N ALA A 85 -11.41 10.81 -8.61
CA ALA A 85 -11.34 9.40 -8.93
C ALA A 85 -10.78 8.61 -7.73
N PRO A 86 -11.09 7.31 -7.61
CA PRO A 86 -10.46 6.47 -6.61
C PRO A 86 -8.94 6.47 -6.76
N TYR A 87 -8.24 6.31 -5.64
CA TYR A 87 -6.82 6.00 -5.68
C TYR A 87 -6.63 4.55 -6.12
N VAL A 88 -5.58 4.33 -6.91
CA VAL A 88 -5.08 3.00 -7.27
C VAL A 88 -3.82 2.77 -6.45
N TYR A 89 -3.74 1.62 -5.81
CA TYR A 89 -2.60 1.18 -5.02
C TYR A 89 -1.98 -0.05 -5.65
N SER A 90 -0.67 -0.17 -5.54
CA SER A 90 0.09 -1.37 -5.92
C SER A 90 1.22 -1.59 -4.93
N VAL A 91 1.66 -2.83 -4.79
CA VAL A 91 2.89 -3.17 -4.08
C VAL A 91 4.07 -2.96 -5.03
N ASN A 92 5.22 -2.55 -4.51
CA ASN A 92 6.45 -2.49 -5.31
C ASN A 92 6.74 -3.88 -5.92
N PRO A 93 7.00 -3.98 -7.24
CA PRO A 93 7.37 -5.26 -7.88
C PRO A 93 8.55 -5.96 -7.19
N ASP A 94 9.53 -5.18 -6.74
CA ASP A 94 10.77 -5.66 -6.11
C ASP A 94 10.55 -6.09 -4.65
N PHE A 95 9.33 -5.93 -4.11
CA PHE A 95 9.01 -6.27 -2.71
C PHE A 95 9.28 -7.75 -2.36
N PHE A 96 9.26 -8.63 -3.36
CA PHE A 96 9.53 -10.06 -3.20
C PHE A 96 10.97 -10.44 -3.55
N ASP A 97 11.79 -9.48 -3.98
CA ASP A 97 13.18 -9.73 -4.35
C ASP A 97 14.06 -9.78 -3.11
N GLU A 98 14.98 -10.76 -3.10
CA GLU A 98 15.93 -10.91 -2.00
C GLU A 98 16.72 -9.63 -1.79
N GLY A 99 16.76 -9.17 -0.54
CA GLY A 99 17.50 -7.96 -0.16
C GLY A 99 16.72 -6.66 -0.26
N PHE A 100 15.54 -6.63 -0.89
CA PHE A 100 14.68 -5.44 -0.93
C PHE A 100 14.46 -4.85 0.47
N ALA A 101 14.09 -5.70 1.42
CA ALA A 101 13.81 -5.25 2.79
C ALA A 101 15.01 -4.61 3.47
N ARG A 102 16.21 -5.16 3.24
CA ARG A 102 17.46 -4.66 3.81
C ARG A 102 17.86 -3.33 3.18
N GLU A 103 17.79 -3.21 1.87
CA GLU A 103 18.11 -1.98 1.14
C GLU A 103 17.14 -0.85 1.53
N ASN A 104 15.86 -1.19 1.62
CA ASN A 104 14.81 -0.28 2.07
C ASN A 104 15.07 0.26 3.47
N LEU A 105 15.48 -0.63 4.38
CA LEU A 105 15.80 -0.25 5.75
C LEU A 105 16.95 0.76 5.78
N ILE A 106 18.03 0.49 5.06
CA ILE A 106 19.19 1.40 4.97
C ILE A 106 18.76 2.77 4.43
N ALA A 107 17.98 2.80 3.35
CA ALA A 107 17.47 4.03 2.76
C ALA A 107 16.55 4.82 3.71
N SER A 108 15.85 4.16 4.64
CA SER A 108 14.99 4.84 5.62
C SER A 108 15.74 5.55 6.76
N PHE A 109 17.05 5.29 6.90
CA PHE A 109 17.92 5.92 7.90
C PHE A 109 19.01 6.83 7.30
N ALA A 110 19.09 6.91 5.97
CA ALA A 110 20.02 7.76 5.22
C ALA A 110 19.42 9.17 5.01
#